data_AF-A0A920M0P5-F1
#
_entry.id   AF-A0A920M0P5-F1
#
_cell.length_a   1.000
_cell.length_b   1.000
_cell.length_c   1.000
_cell.angle_alpha   90.00
_cell.angle_beta   90.00
_cell.angle_gamma   90.00
#
_symmetry.space_group_name_H-M   'P 1'
#
loop_
_entity.id
_entity.type
_entity.pdbx_description
1 polymer ?
#
loop_
_entity_poly.entity_id
_entity_poly.type
_entity_poly.pdbx_seq_one_letter_code
_entity_poly.pdbx_strand_id
1 'polypeptide(L)'
;MPVIQGWGMTETSPMCVLSHPPKDLNGETETYWRLKSGRPVPGIEVRVMDDEGNLLEQDGTTVGELQLKGAWVTGSYINEETDAFTEDGWLRTGDVGMVDARGYVQLTDRTKDVIKSGGEWISSVDLEDVLLKHRVWQRSQWWRLTIRVGRSVRSPLCAARQGAMVRPCLASYAHF
;
A
#
# COMPACT_ATOMS: atom_id res chain seq x y z
N MET A 1 25.70 3.02 3.37
CA MET A 1 25.19 1.91 2.53
C MET A 1 23.82 2.30 2.01
N PRO A 2 23.53 2.17 0.71
CA PRO A 2 22.18 2.40 0.20
C PRO A 2 21.24 1.28 0.68
N VAL A 3 20.01 1.65 1.07
CA VAL A 3 18.91 0.72 1.36
C VAL A 3 18.12 0.50 0.07
N ILE A 4 17.81 -0.76 -0.25
CA ILE A 4 17.01 -1.15 -1.40
C ILE A 4 15.81 -1.93 -0.85
N GLN A 5 14.62 -1.42 -1.12
CA GLN A 5 13.38 -2.12 -0.81
C GLN A 5 13.10 -3.17 -1.88
N GLY A 6 12.58 -4.31 -1.45
CA GLY A 6 12.11 -5.34 -2.36
C GLY A 6 10.82 -5.95 -1.83
N TRP A 7 9.97 -6.38 -2.75
CA TRP A 7 8.76 -7.13 -2.44
C TRP A 7 8.80 -8.49 -3.15
N GLY A 8 8.12 -9.45 -2.55
CA GLY A 8 8.07 -10.83 -3.00
C GLY A 8 7.40 -11.73 -1.98
N MET A 9 7.17 -12.97 -2.42
CA MET A 9 6.46 -14.01 -1.68
C MET A 9 7.20 -15.34 -1.82
N THR A 10 6.85 -16.33 -1.02
CA THR A 10 7.45 -17.68 -1.12
C THR A 10 7.24 -18.26 -2.52
N GLU A 11 6.09 -17.98 -3.09
CA GLU A 11 5.61 -18.36 -4.41
C GLU A 11 6.41 -17.74 -5.55
N THR A 12 7.19 -16.69 -5.27
CA THR A 12 8.03 -15.98 -6.25
C THR A 12 9.53 -16.19 -6.00
N SER A 13 9.91 -17.18 -5.21
CA SER A 13 11.29 -17.67 -5.04
C SER A 13 12.40 -16.62 -4.80
N PRO A 14 12.36 -15.78 -3.74
CA PRO A 14 11.26 -15.21 -3.00
C PRO A 14 10.96 -13.75 -3.43
N MET A 15 11.52 -13.28 -4.54
CA MET A 15 11.62 -11.86 -4.89
C MET A 15 11.05 -11.58 -6.28
N CYS A 16 10.21 -10.55 -6.38
CA CYS A 16 9.55 -10.19 -7.64
C CYS A 16 9.73 -8.71 -8.01
N VAL A 17 9.89 -7.81 -7.03
CA VAL A 17 9.98 -6.36 -7.26
C VAL A 17 11.14 -5.76 -6.47
N LEU A 18 11.90 -4.85 -7.09
CA LEU A 18 13.02 -4.15 -6.48
C LEU A 18 12.98 -2.64 -6.73
N SER A 19 13.24 -1.87 -5.67
CA SER A 19 13.17 -0.42 -5.67
C SER A 19 14.50 0.23 -6.05
N HIS A 20 14.81 0.21 -7.35
CA HIS A 20 15.90 0.99 -7.92
C HIS A 20 15.38 2.34 -8.44
N PRO A 21 15.97 3.48 -8.03
CA PRO A 21 15.60 4.76 -8.61
C PRO A 21 15.92 4.78 -10.11
N PRO A 22 15.10 5.47 -10.92
CA PRO A 22 15.35 5.61 -12.33
C PRO A 22 16.57 6.52 -12.55
N LYS A 23 17.26 6.37 -13.69
CA LYS A 23 18.39 7.26 -14.04
C LYS A 23 17.96 8.72 -14.15
N ASP A 24 16.75 8.94 -14.66
CA ASP A 24 16.10 10.25 -14.70
C ASP A 24 15.06 10.34 -13.60
N LEU A 25 15.34 11.18 -12.61
CA LEU A 25 14.50 11.36 -11.43
C LEU A 25 13.26 12.23 -11.72
N ASN A 26 13.18 12.91 -12.88
CA ASN A 26 12.06 13.80 -13.24
C ASN A 26 11.73 14.87 -12.19
N GLY A 27 12.76 15.44 -11.54
CA GLY A 27 12.59 16.45 -10.49
C GLY A 27 12.28 15.89 -9.09
N GLU A 28 12.09 14.58 -8.95
CA GLU A 28 11.93 13.91 -7.66
C GLU A 28 13.30 13.57 -7.03
N THR A 29 13.26 13.17 -5.75
CA THR A 29 14.46 12.69 -5.05
C THR A 29 14.68 11.20 -5.26
N GLU A 30 15.91 10.71 -5.12
CA GLU A 30 16.15 9.25 -5.06
C GLU A 30 15.33 8.58 -3.95
N THR A 31 15.17 9.26 -2.81
CA THR A 31 14.39 8.77 -1.67
C THR A 31 12.95 8.51 -2.05
N TYR A 32 12.32 9.42 -2.82
CA TYR A 32 10.95 9.23 -3.31
C TYR A 32 10.79 7.91 -4.07
N TRP A 33 11.70 7.63 -5.01
CA TRP A 33 11.64 6.39 -5.79
C TRP A 33 11.96 5.15 -4.95
N ARG A 34 12.86 5.27 -3.98
CA ARG A 34 13.24 4.17 -3.07
C ARG A 34 12.16 3.79 -2.06
N LEU A 35 11.24 4.71 -1.76
CA LEU A 35 10.07 4.45 -0.90
C LEU A 35 9.00 3.61 -1.63
N LYS A 36 9.00 3.61 -2.96
CA LYS A 36 8.12 2.72 -3.72
C LYS A 36 8.53 1.27 -3.55
N SER A 37 7.58 0.34 -3.68
CA SER A 37 7.88 -1.10 -3.65
C SER A 37 8.90 -1.48 -4.72
N GLY A 38 8.81 -0.86 -5.90
CA GLY A 38 9.86 -0.89 -6.91
C GLY A 38 9.35 -1.32 -8.29
N ARG A 39 10.24 -1.83 -9.14
CA ARG A 39 9.89 -2.40 -10.45
C ARG A 39 10.00 -3.91 -10.46
N PRO A 40 9.18 -4.60 -11.27
CA PRO A 40 9.34 -6.03 -11.51
C PRO A 40 10.76 -6.32 -11.99
N VAL A 41 11.38 -7.34 -11.41
CA VAL A 41 12.68 -7.82 -11.90
C VAL A 41 12.51 -8.47 -13.29
N PRO A 42 13.55 -8.50 -14.13
CA PRO A 42 13.43 -9.04 -15.49
C PRO A 42 12.91 -10.48 -15.48
N GLY A 43 11.86 -10.77 -16.26
CA GLY A 43 11.24 -12.11 -16.29
C GLY A 43 10.05 -12.27 -15.34
N ILE A 44 9.70 -11.23 -14.57
CA ILE A 44 8.42 -11.08 -13.89
C ILE A 44 7.56 -10.06 -14.62
N GLU A 45 6.31 -10.43 -14.86
CA GLU A 45 5.23 -9.58 -15.33
C GLU A 45 4.25 -9.32 -14.19
N VAL A 46 3.72 -8.10 -14.14
CA VAL A 46 2.76 -7.65 -13.13
C VAL A 46 1.58 -7.01 -13.83
N ARG A 47 0.37 -7.40 -13.44
CA ARG A 47 -0.87 -6.73 -13.83
C ARG A 47 -1.71 -6.38 -12.62
N VAL A 48 -2.62 -5.43 -12.80
CA VAL A 48 -3.56 -4.97 -11.79
C VAL A 48 -4.96 -5.33 -12.28
N MET A 49 -5.74 -6.03 -11.46
CA MET A 49 -7.10 -6.46 -11.80
C MET A 49 -8.12 -5.88 -10.81
N ASP A 50 -9.33 -5.59 -11.27
CA ASP A 50 -10.44 -5.24 -10.38
C ASP A 50 -11.13 -6.48 -9.78
N ASP A 51 -12.11 -6.24 -8.91
CA ASP A 51 -12.92 -7.29 -8.28
C ASP A 51 -13.81 -8.04 -9.29
N GLU A 52 -14.07 -7.46 -10.46
CA GLU A 52 -14.90 -8.03 -11.54
C GLU A 52 -14.06 -8.86 -12.54
N GLY A 53 -12.73 -8.85 -12.39
CA GLY A 53 -11.80 -9.55 -13.27
C GLY A 53 -11.40 -8.78 -14.53
N ASN A 54 -11.61 -7.46 -14.56
CA ASN A 54 -11.14 -6.60 -15.64
C ASN A 54 -9.71 -6.11 -15.37
N LEU A 55 -8.94 -5.96 -16.44
CA LEU A 55 -7.60 -5.37 -16.39
C LEU A 55 -7.69 -3.86 -16.15
N LEU A 56 -6.97 -3.37 -15.15
CA LEU A 56 -6.91 -1.96 -14.81
C LEU A 56 -5.73 -1.25 -15.49
N GLU A 57 -5.89 0.05 -15.73
CA GLU A 57 -4.84 0.89 -16.31
C GLU A 57 -3.67 1.10 -15.33
N GLN A 58 -2.46 1.21 -15.87
CA GLN A 58 -1.24 1.45 -15.09
C GLN A 58 -0.91 2.96 -15.06
N ASP A 59 -1.84 3.73 -14.51
CA ASP A 59 -1.76 5.19 -14.37
C ASP A 59 -1.02 5.64 -13.09
N GLY A 60 -0.82 4.73 -12.14
CA GLY A 60 -0.23 5.00 -10.83
C GLY A 60 -1.23 5.57 -9.80
N THR A 61 -2.53 5.50 -10.08
CA THR A 61 -3.62 5.92 -9.19
C THR A 61 -4.70 4.86 -9.04
N THR A 62 -4.89 4.04 -10.05
CA THR A 62 -5.88 2.99 -10.08
C THR A 62 -5.38 1.79 -9.28
N VAL A 63 -6.14 1.43 -8.25
CA VAL A 63 -5.80 0.40 -7.26
C VAL A 63 -6.60 -0.88 -7.53
N GLY A 64 -5.93 -2.03 -7.49
CA GLY A 64 -6.57 -3.33 -7.62
C GLY A 64 -5.67 -4.49 -7.16
N GLU A 65 -6.13 -5.71 -7.38
CA GLU A 65 -5.38 -6.93 -7.05
C GLU A 65 -4.14 -7.05 -7.94
N LEU A 66 -2.97 -7.21 -7.33
CA LEU A 66 -1.74 -7.48 -8.04
C LEU A 66 -1.68 -8.96 -8.42
N GLN A 67 -1.46 -9.23 -9.70
CA GLN A 67 -1.24 -10.58 -10.20
C GLN A 67 0.13 -10.68 -10.87
N LEU A 68 0.80 -11.81 -10.62
CA LEU A 68 2.18 -12.05 -11.06
C LEU A 68 2.27 -13.23 -12.01
N LYS A 69 3.15 -13.11 -13.00
CA LYS A 69 3.52 -14.20 -13.89
C LYS A 69 5.00 -14.12 -14.20
N GLY A 70 5.68 -15.26 -14.30
CA GLY A 70 7.10 -15.26 -14.61
C GLY A 70 7.76 -16.61 -14.47
N ALA A 71 9.03 -16.68 -14.85
CA ALA A 71 9.75 -17.95 -15.02
C ALA A 71 9.98 -18.72 -13.69
N TRP A 72 9.96 -18.05 -12.56
CA TRP A 72 10.16 -18.65 -11.22
C TRP A 72 8.98 -18.39 -10.26
N VAL A 73 7.84 -17.97 -10.82
CA VAL A 73 6.57 -17.98 -10.10
C VAL A 73 6.10 -19.43 -10.05
N THR A 74 5.72 -19.91 -8.87
CA THR A 74 5.21 -21.29 -8.72
C THR A 74 3.98 -21.49 -9.57
N GLY A 75 3.83 -22.67 -10.19
CA GLY A 75 2.68 -22.98 -11.05
C GLY A 75 1.48 -23.59 -10.32
N SER A 76 1.73 -24.17 -9.14
CA SER A 76 0.70 -24.79 -8.30
C SER A 76 1.22 -25.01 -6.89
N TYR A 77 0.31 -25.19 -5.93
CA TYR A 77 0.65 -25.76 -4.63
C TYR A 77 0.57 -27.29 -4.69
N ILE A 78 1.40 -27.96 -3.90
CA ILE A 78 1.42 -29.43 -3.84
C ILE A 78 0.24 -29.88 -2.98
N ASN A 79 -0.60 -30.77 -3.51
CA ASN A 79 -1.74 -31.40 -2.81
C ASN A 79 -2.85 -30.42 -2.36
N GLU A 80 -2.96 -29.25 -2.98
CA GLU A 80 -4.05 -28.31 -2.72
C GLU A 80 -4.74 -27.93 -4.03
N GLU A 81 -6.06 -28.08 -4.09
CA GLU A 81 -6.88 -27.42 -5.10
C GLU A 81 -7.10 -25.98 -4.62
N THR A 82 -6.43 -25.03 -5.28
CA THR A 82 -6.52 -23.61 -4.92
C THR A 82 -6.97 -22.79 -6.13
N ASP A 83 -7.66 -21.70 -5.85
CA ASP A 83 -7.99 -20.64 -6.79
C ASP A 83 -6.85 -19.61 -6.90
N ALA A 84 -5.66 -19.92 -6.37
CA ALA A 84 -4.51 -19.01 -6.35
C ALA A 84 -3.96 -18.70 -7.75
N PHE A 85 -4.37 -19.46 -8.76
CA PHE A 85 -3.98 -19.26 -10.15
C PHE A 85 -5.19 -18.97 -11.01
N THR A 86 -5.07 -17.96 -11.84
CA THR A 86 -6.02 -17.67 -12.91
C THR A 86 -5.87 -18.67 -14.05
N GLU A 87 -6.94 -18.83 -14.84
CA GLU A 87 -6.95 -19.76 -15.99
C GLU A 87 -5.88 -19.42 -17.04
N ASP A 88 -5.47 -18.15 -17.14
CA ASP A 88 -4.41 -17.70 -18.04
C ASP A 88 -2.99 -17.75 -17.42
N GLY A 89 -2.87 -18.36 -16.25
CA GLY A 89 -1.60 -18.75 -15.62
C GLY A 89 -0.92 -17.63 -14.81
N TRP A 90 -1.70 -16.71 -14.25
CA TRP A 90 -1.19 -15.71 -13.30
C TRP A 90 -1.47 -16.12 -11.86
N LEU A 91 -0.49 -15.91 -11.00
CA LEU A 91 -0.62 -16.01 -9.55
C LEU A 91 -1.42 -14.81 -9.02
N ARG A 92 -2.50 -15.11 -8.31
CA ARG A 92 -3.25 -14.17 -7.47
C ARG A 92 -2.49 -13.97 -6.17
N THR A 93 -1.88 -12.78 -5.99
CA THR A 93 -1.05 -12.53 -4.80
C THR A 93 -1.88 -12.26 -3.55
N GLY A 94 -3.13 -11.80 -3.73
CA GLY A 94 -3.94 -11.28 -2.63
C GLY A 94 -3.43 -9.96 -2.04
N ASP A 95 -2.39 -9.36 -2.63
CA ASP A 95 -1.93 -8.01 -2.31
C ASP A 95 -2.61 -7.00 -3.25
N VAL A 96 -2.90 -5.81 -2.73
CA VAL A 96 -3.56 -4.73 -3.43
C VAL A 96 -2.56 -3.60 -3.64
N GLY A 97 -2.56 -3.05 -4.85
CA GLY A 97 -1.67 -1.96 -5.19
C GLY A 97 -1.97 -1.35 -6.55
N MET A 98 -1.06 -0.49 -6.97
CA MET A 98 -1.12 0.22 -8.24
C MET A 98 0.22 0.13 -8.95
N VAL A 99 0.19 0.28 -10.27
CA VAL A 99 1.39 0.32 -11.11
C VAL A 99 1.38 1.65 -11.86
N ASP A 100 2.49 2.38 -11.81
CA ASP A 100 2.61 3.63 -12.56
C ASP A 100 3.03 3.41 -14.03
N ALA A 101 2.89 4.44 -14.85
CA ALA A 101 3.24 4.40 -16.27
C ALA A 101 4.74 4.12 -16.53
N ARG A 102 5.58 4.19 -15.49
CA ARG A 102 7.01 3.85 -15.55
C ARG A 102 7.28 2.44 -15.01
N GLY A 103 6.24 1.64 -14.75
CA GLY A 103 6.28 0.28 -14.26
C GLY A 103 6.65 0.13 -12.78
N TYR A 104 6.61 1.20 -11.99
CA TYR A 104 6.78 1.05 -10.54
C TYR A 104 5.49 0.57 -9.90
N VAL A 105 5.60 -0.50 -9.16
CA VAL A 105 4.58 -1.04 -8.27
C VAL A 105 4.64 -0.27 -6.95
N GLN A 106 3.47 0.14 -6.47
CA GLN A 106 3.26 0.61 -5.11
C GLN A 106 2.24 -0.32 -4.45
N LEU A 107 2.65 -1.01 -3.40
CA LEU A 107 1.72 -1.76 -2.56
C LEU A 107 1.00 -0.79 -1.64
N THR A 108 -0.32 -0.91 -1.57
CA THR A 108 -1.17 -0.12 -0.68
C THR A 108 -1.62 -0.94 0.51
N ASP A 109 -2.04 -2.20 0.34
CA ASP A 109 -2.49 -3.06 1.45
C ASP A 109 -2.61 -4.54 1.04
N ARG A 110 -2.93 -5.43 2.00
CA ARG A 110 -3.35 -6.81 1.73
C ARG A 110 -4.87 -6.90 1.62
N THR A 111 -5.39 -7.68 0.67
CA THR A 111 -6.85 -7.85 0.44
C THR A 111 -7.61 -8.24 1.72
N LYS A 112 -6.95 -8.94 2.65
CA LYS A 112 -7.55 -9.39 3.93
C LYS A 112 -7.58 -8.32 5.03
N ASP A 113 -6.80 -7.25 4.90
CA ASP A 113 -6.64 -6.20 5.92
C ASP A 113 -7.25 -4.84 5.50
N VAL A 114 -7.78 -4.74 4.27
CA VAL A 114 -8.45 -3.55 3.74
C VAL A 114 -9.78 -3.27 4.45
N ILE A 115 -10.00 -1.99 4.82
CA ILE A 115 -11.30 -1.47 5.24
C ILE A 115 -11.96 -0.78 4.05
N LYS A 116 -12.98 -1.41 3.44
CA LYS A 116 -13.84 -0.76 2.44
C LYS A 116 -14.82 0.19 3.15
N SER A 117 -14.73 1.51 2.88
CA SER A 117 -15.69 2.51 3.36
C SER A 117 -16.30 3.23 2.16
N GLY A 118 -17.60 3.05 1.92
CA GLY A 118 -18.34 3.80 0.89
C GLY A 118 -17.93 3.56 -0.57
N GLY A 119 -17.24 2.45 -0.88
CA GLY A 119 -16.74 2.13 -2.23
C GLY A 119 -15.33 2.63 -2.51
N GLU A 120 -14.70 3.32 -1.56
CA GLU A 120 -13.33 3.80 -1.66
C GLU A 120 -12.38 2.88 -0.87
N TRP A 121 -11.19 2.65 -1.45
CA TRP A 121 -10.14 1.83 -0.85
C TRP A 121 -9.33 2.71 0.12
N ILE A 122 -9.43 2.45 1.42
CA ILE A 122 -8.62 3.12 2.44
C ILE A 122 -7.51 2.15 2.89
N SER A 123 -6.26 2.50 2.59
CA SER A 123 -5.07 1.73 3.01
C SER A 123 -4.81 1.88 4.51
N SER A 124 -4.58 0.76 5.20
CA SER A 124 -4.10 0.74 6.58
C SER A 124 -2.64 1.19 6.70
N VAL A 125 -1.82 0.90 5.68
CA VAL A 125 -0.39 1.32 5.61
C VAL A 125 -0.27 2.84 5.53
N ASP A 126 -1.11 3.50 4.73
CA ASP A 126 -1.13 4.97 4.65
C ASP A 126 -1.54 5.58 5.99
N LEU A 127 -2.49 4.96 6.69
CA LEU A 127 -2.90 5.35 8.05
C LEU A 127 -1.74 5.17 9.05
N GLU A 128 -1.01 4.06 8.99
CA GLU A 128 0.15 3.82 9.84
C GLU A 128 1.29 4.81 9.57
N ASP A 129 1.57 5.15 8.30
CA ASP A 129 2.58 6.13 7.92
C ASP A 129 2.26 7.52 8.51
N VAL A 130 0.99 7.95 8.42
CA VAL A 130 0.54 9.21 9.04
C VAL A 130 0.69 9.17 10.57
N LEU A 131 0.36 8.05 11.21
CA LEU A 131 0.50 7.88 12.66
C LEU A 131 1.95 7.87 13.12
N LEU A 132 2.85 7.23 12.38
CA LEU A 132 4.29 7.16 12.67
C LEU A 132 4.98 8.52 12.53
N LYS A 133 4.49 9.39 11.64
CA LYS A 133 4.94 10.78 11.51
C LYS A 133 4.54 11.66 12.70
N HIS A 134 3.60 11.22 13.54
CA HIS A 134 3.15 11.99 14.71
C HIS A 134 4.02 11.70 15.96
N ARG A 135 4.74 12.73 16.41
CA ARG A 135 5.82 12.68 17.43
C ARG A 135 5.40 12.15 18.82
N VAL A 136 4.11 12.00 19.10
CA VAL A 136 3.58 11.49 20.38
C VAL A 136 3.75 9.96 20.51
N TRP A 137 3.78 9.22 19.40
CA TRP A 137 3.69 7.76 19.42
C TRP A 137 5.03 7.01 19.49
N GLN A 138 6.17 7.69 19.27
CA GLN A 138 7.50 7.05 19.37
C GLN A 138 7.89 6.59 20.79
N ARG A 139 7.06 6.83 21.81
CA ARG A 139 7.37 6.55 23.23
C ARG A 139 6.53 5.47 23.90
N SER A 140 5.61 4.81 23.20
CA SER A 140 4.68 3.88 23.83
C SER A 140 4.65 2.53 23.09
N GLN A 141 5.51 1.59 23.52
CA GLN A 141 5.28 0.16 23.33
C GLN A 141 3.95 -0.17 24.00
N TRP A 142 2.86 -0.46 23.28
CA TRP A 142 1.74 -1.34 23.66
C TRP A 142 0.72 -1.30 22.49
N TRP A 143 0.79 -2.26 21.58
CA TRP A 143 -0.15 -2.38 20.46
C TRP A 143 -1.33 -3.27 20.86
N ARG A 144 -2.55 -2.71 20.85
CA ARG A 144 -3.81 -3.40 20.51
C ARG A 144 -4.93 -2.36 20.48
N LEU A 145 -5.25 -1.84 19.30
CA LEU A 145 -6.44 -1.02 19.09
C LEU A 145 -7.53 -1.91 18.48
N THR A 146 -8.59 -2.20 19.25
CA THR A 146 -9.82 -2.81 18.70
C THR A 146 -10.78 -1.68 18.36
N ILE A 147 -10.94 -1.33 17.08
CA ILE A 147 -11.95 -0.36 16.65
C ILE A 147 -13.26 -1.10 16.43
N ARG A 148 -14.29 -0.80 17.23
CA ARG A 148 -15.67 -1.26 17.03
C ARG A 148 -16.47 -0.11 16.42
N VAL A 149 -16.85 -0.22 15.16
CA VAL A 149 -17.67 0.79 14.46
C VAL A 149 -19.12 0.66 14.90
N GLY A 150 -19.64 1.70 15.56
CA GLY A 150 -21.05 1.78 15.94
C GLY A 150 -21.33 2.83 17.01
N ARG A 151 -21.82 3.99 16.57
CA ARG A 151 -22.32 5.16 17.35
C ARG A 151 -21.28 6.17 17.87
N SER A 152 -21.41 7.40 17.34
CA SER A 152 -21.04 8.70 17.94
C SER A 152 -19.74 8.73 18.75
N VAL A 153 -18.68 9.23 18.12
CA VAL A 153 -17.42 9.60 18.79
C VAL A 153 -17.69 10.70 19.81
N ARG A 154 -17.77 10.33 21.10
CA ARG A 154 -17.39 11.23 22.21
C ARG A 154 -16.02 10.78 22.67
N SER A 155 -15.06 11.69 22.59
CA SER A 155 -13.72 11.46 23.09
C SER A 155 -13.75 11.22 24.60
N PRO A 156 -13.00 10.24 25.14
CA PRO A 156 -12.67 10.24 26.55
C PRO A 156 -11.52 11.22 26.76
N LEU A 157 -11.87 12.36 27.37
CA LEU A 157 -11.04 13.24 28.20
C LEU A 157 -9.56 12.84 28.32
N CYS A 158 -8.70 13.51 27.53
CA CYS A 158 -7.36 13.85 27.98
C CYS A 158 -7.48 14.80 29.18
N ALA A 159 -7.08 14.35 30.37
CA ALA A 159 -6.80 15.25 31.48
C ALA A 159 -5.53 16.06 31.16
N ALA A 160 -5.71 17.23 30.56
CA ALA A 160 -4.67 18.21 30.37
C ALA A 160 -4.29 18.85 31.72
N ARG A 161 -3.05 18.67 32.17
CA ARG A 161 -2.41 19.64 33.07
C ARG A 161 -1.90 20.81 32.22
N GLN A 162 -2.73 21.85 32.23
CA GLN A 162 -2.47 23.28 32.04
C GLN A 162 -1.20 23.72 31.30
N GLY A 163 -1.42 24.49 30.22
CA GLY A 163 -0.52 25.60 29.89
C GLY A 163 -0.08 25.75 28.44
N ALA A 164 -1.01 25.82 27.47
CA ALA A 164 -0.79 26.57 26.23
C ALA A 164 -2.11 26.78 25.48
N MET A 165 -2.48 28.05 25.32
CA MET A 165 -3.69 28.54 24.67
C MET A 165 -3.46 28.55 23.15
N VAL A 166 -4.25 27.83 22.36
CA VAL A 166 -4.29 27.99 20.90
C VAL A 166 -5.56 28.76 20.56
N ARG A 167 -5.42 30.02 20.13
CA ARG A 167 -6.51 30.83 19.58
C ARG A 167 -6.80 30.40 18.14
N PRO A 168 -8.07 30.39 17.70
CA PRO A 168 -8.46 29.99 16.35
C PRO A 168 -8.22 31.14 15.37
N CYS A 169 -7.62 30.85 14.21
CA CYS A 169 -7.62 31.76 13.08
C CYS A 169 -8.42 31.10 11.95
N LEU A 170 -9.69 31.50 11.86
CA LEU A 170 -10.56 31.32 10.72
C LEU A 170 -9.95 32.03 9.51
N ALA A 171 -9.87 31.35 8.36
CA ALA A 171 -9.76 31.99 7.07
C ALA A 171 -10.60 31.23 6.05
N SER A 172 -11.80 31.76 5.82
CA SER A 172 -12.68 31.47 4.70
C SER A 172 -12.03 31.98 3.40
N TYR A 173 -12.10 31.18 2.34
CA TYR A 173 -11.85 31.61 0.96
C TYR A 173 -13.14 32.19 0.35
N ALA A 174 -13.09 33.41 -0.19
CA ALA A 174 -14.06 33.94 -1.16
C ALA A 174 -13.48 35.22 -1.84
N HIS A 175 -13.41 35.21 -3.18
CA HIS A 175 -13.33 36.33 -4.16
C HIS A 175 -12.28 37.45 -3.89
N PHE A 176 -11.26 37.67 -4.73
CA PHE A 176 -11.23 37.96 -6.17
C PHE A 176 -9.84 37.65 -6.73
#